data_AF-A0AA37CUI3-F1
#
_entry.id   AF-A0AA37CUI3-F1
#
_cell.length_a   1.000
_cell.length_b   1.000
_cell.length_c   1.000
_cell.angle_alpha   90.00
_cell.angle_beta   90.00
_cell.angle_gamma   90.00
#
_symmetry.space_group_name_H-M   'P 1'
#
loop_
_entity.id
_entity.type
_entity.pdbx_description
1 polymer ?
#
loop_
_entity_poly.entity_id
_entity_poly.type
_entity_poly.pdbx_seq_one_letter_code
_entity_poly.pdbx_strand_id
1 'polypeptide(L)'
;MTEEQLKQEVLGGLAETGYLVVSGYDVAPDRDTPWRDNFSQVLLQDQLRGAIARFNPKVLLLASEDGLAPIMPRLKENLAQAKTIATLRDTLLPRLIAGQLRLPGAEALIAEANLR
;
A
#
# COMPACT_ATOMS: atom_id res chain seq x y z
N MET A 1 -17.23 -23.63 -9.29
CA MET A 1 -16.15 -23.00 -8.50
C MET A 1 -16.50 -21.53 -8.33
N THR A 2 -16.63 -21.06 -7.09
CA THR A 2 -16.86 -19.63 -6.76
C THR A 2 -15.53 -18.93 -6.46
N GLU A 3 -15.51 -17.60 -6.45
CA GLU A 3 -14.33 -16.80 -6.07
C GLU A 3 -13.83 -17.17 -4.67
N GLU A 4 -14.74 -17.37 -3.72
CA GLU A 4 -14.39 -17.76 -2.35
C GLU A 4 -13.75 -19.16 -2.30
N GLN A 5 -14.25 -20.12 -3.09
CA GLN A 5 -13.66 -21.45 -3.17
C GLN A 5 -12.23 -21.42 -3.74
N LEU A 6 -12.03 -20.67 -4.84
CA LEU A 6 -10.71 -20.49 -5.45
C LEU A 6 -9.73 -19.84 -4.46
N LYS A 7 -10.19 -18.82 -3.73
CA LYS A 7 -9.38 -18.15 -2.71
C LYS A 7 -8.93 -19.13 -1.62
N GLN A 8 -9.84 -19.93 -1.06
CA GLN A 8 -9.49 -20.89 -0.02
C GLN A 8 -8.51 -21.96 -0.51
N GLU A 9 -8.66 -22.42 -1.75
CA GLU A 9 -7.73 -23.38 -2.37
C GLU A 9 -6.31 -22.79 -2.52
N VAL A 10 -6.21 -21.55 -3.02
CA VAL A 10 -4.92 -20.85 -3.16
C VAL A 10 -4.28 -20.59 -1.80
N LEU A 11 -5.05 -20.15 -0.81
CA LEU A 11 -4.53 -19.94 0.56
C LEU A 11 -4.06 -21.24 1.19
N GLY A 12 -4.78 -22.35 0.98
CA GLY A 12 -4.37 -23.68 1.42
C GLY A 12 -3.03 -24.10 0.81
N GLY A 13 -2.87 -23.98 -0.51
CA GLY A 13 -1.61 -24.32 -1.19
C GLY A 13 -0.43 -23.44 -0.73
N LEU A 14 -0.67 -22.16 -0.47
CA LEU A 14 0.37 -21.27 0.10
C LEU A 14 0.76 -21.69 1.53
N ALA A 15 -0.22 -22.04 2.36
CA ALA A 15 0.05 -22.52 3.72
C ALA A 15 0.88 -23.81 3.72
N GLU A 16 0.58 -24.75 2.82
CA GLU A 16 1.33 -26.00 2.66
C GLU A 16 2.78 -25.79 2.23
N THR A 17 3.06 -24.73 1.46
CA THR A 17 4.43 -24.36 1.05
C THR A 17 5.20 -23.57 2.12
N GLY A 18 4.60 -23.36 3.30
CA GLY A 18 5.24 -22.70 4.44
C GLY A 18 5.02 -21.18 4.49
N TYR A 19 4.11 -20.63 3.68
CA TYR A 19 3.69 -19.24 3.83
C TYR A 19 2.74 -19.09 5.03
N LEU A 20 2.95 -18.04 5.79
CA LEU A 20 2.01 -17.64 6.83
C LEU A 20 0.84 -16.89 6.18
N VAL A 21 -0.37 -17.47 6.26
CA VAL A 21 -1.61 -16.82 5.83
C VAL A 21 -2.18 -16.03 7.00
N VAL A 22 -2.32 -14.73 6.84
CA VAL A 22 -2.88 -13.83 7.87
C VAL A 22 -3.97 -12.95 7.27
N SER A 23 -5.09 -12.81 7.97
CA SER A 23 -6.14 -11.88 7.59
C SER A 23 -5.68 -10.44 7.80
N GLY A 24 -5.87 -9.59 6.79
CA GLY A 24 -5.58 -8.17 6.92
C GLY A 24 -6.39 -7.46 8.02
N TYR A 25 -7.53 -8.03 8.42
CA TYR A 25 -8.34 -7.51 9.52
C TYR A 25 -7.70 -7.73 10.88
N ASP A 26 -6.99 -8.85 11.10
CA ASP A 26 -6.40 -9.22 12.39
C ASP A 26 -5.11 -8.44 12.69
N VAL A 27 -4.44 -7.98 11.64
CA VAL A 27 -3.20 -7.20 11.70
C VAL A 27 -3.41 -5.71 11.45
N ALA A 28 -4.67 -5.27 11.51
CA ALA A 28 -5.02 -3.88 11.39
C ALA A 28 -4.46 -3.05 12.57
N PRO A 29 -4.26 -1.73 12.40
CA PRO A 29 -3.71 -0.87 13.45
C PRO A 29 -4.51 -0.85 14.75
N ASP A 30 -5.80 -1.13 14.67
CA ASP A 30 -6.78 -1.11 15.75
C ASP A 30 -7.05 -2.52 16.35
N ARG A 31 -6.11 -3.45 16.17
CA ARG A 31 -6.16 -4.81 16.71
C ARG A 31 -5.03 -5.06 17.69
N ASP A 32 -5.11 -6.21 18.36
CA ASP A 32 -4.16 -6.63 19.38
C ASP A 32 -2.77 -6.96 18.82
N THR A 33 -2.67 -7.33 17.53
CA THR A 33 -1.41 -7.68 16.86
C THR A 33 -1.20 -6.88 15.58
N PRO A 34 -1.03 -5.55 15.66
CA PRO A 34 -0.95 -4.69 14.49
C PRO A 34 0.38 -4.92 13.74
N TRP A 35 0.32 -5.02 12.41
CA TRP A 35 1.51 -4.99 11.54
C TRP A 35 1.72 -3.64 10.85
N ARG A 36 0.81 -2.69 11.13
CA ARG A 36 0.77 -1.35 10.56
C ARG A 36 0.44 -0.35 11.67
N ASP A 37 0.98 0.85 11.57
CA ASP A 37 0.67 1.95 12.49
C ASP A 37 -0.62 2.69 12.10
N ASN A 38 -1.00 2.63 10.82
CA ASN A 38 -2.21 3.27 10.31
C ASN A 38 -2.74 2.58 9.04
N PHE A 39 -4.02 2.80 8.71
CA PHE A 39 -4.67 2.18 7.55
C PHE A 39 -4.11 2.65 6.20
N SER A 40 -3.43 3.78 6.16
CA SER A 40 -2.82 4.29 4.92
C SER A 40 -1.44 3.68 4.64
N GLN A 41 -0.92 2.86 5.56
CA GLN A 41 0.36 2.19 5.43
C GLN A 41 0.26 0.99 4.48
N VAL A 42 0.87 1.15 3.31
CA VAL A 42 0.90 0.09 2.28
C VAL A 42 2.03 -0.91 2.55
N LEU A 43 3.17 -0.46 3.08
CA LEU A 43 4.34 -1.30 3.33
C LEU A 43 4.38 -1.82 4.77
N LEU A 44 4.47 -3.14 4.93
CA LEU A 44 4.71 -3.80 6.22
C LEU A 44 6.22 -3.82 6.51
N GLN A 45 6.75 -2.70 6.98
CA GLN A 45 8.21 -2.48 7.09
C GLN A 45 8.90 -3.56 7.95
N ASP A 46 8.35 -3.87 9.12
CA ASP A 46 8.97 -4.83 10.03
C ASP A 46 8.91 -6.26 9.48
N GLN A 47 7.81 -6.62 8.82
CA GLN A 47 7.67 -7.93 8.17
C GLN A 47 8.63 -8.06 6.98
N LEU A 48 8.80 -6.99 6.20
CA LEU A 48 9.76 -6.97 5.09
C LEU A 48 11.20 -7.12 5.60
N ARG A 49 11.58 -6.38 6.64
CA ARG A 49 12.90 -6.49 7.29
C ARG A 49 13.14 -7.89 7.83
N GLY A 50 12.17 -8.44 8.55
CA GLY A 50 12.23 -9.81 9.07
C GLY A 50 12.39 -10.85 7.96
N ALA A 51 11.65 -10.69 6.86
CA ALA A 51 11.77 -11.58 5.70
C ALA A 51 13.17 -11.47 5.05
N ILE A 52 13.69 -10.26 4.83
CA ILE A 52 15.02 -10.06 4.24
C ILE A 52 16.10 -10.66 5.11
N ALA A 53 16.04 -10.45 6.43
CA ALA A 53 16.97 -11.04 7.39
C ALA A 53 16.91 -12.57 7.37
N ARG A 54 15.70 -13.14 7.28
CA ARG A 54 15.49 -14.60 7.19
C ARG A 54 16.06 -15.19 5.90
N PHE A 55 15.88 -14.51 4.75
CA PHE A 55 16.41 -14.98 3.46
C PHE A 55 17.92 -14.78 3.32
N ASN A 56 18.48 -13.79 4.01
CA ASN A 56 19.88 -13.44 3.92
C ASN A 56 20.57 -13.49 5.30
N PRO A 57 20.62 -14.65 5.98
CA PRO A 57 21.10 -14.75 7.36
C PRO A 57 22.60 -14.42 7.52
N LYS A 58 23.36 -14.41 6.41
CA LYS A 58 24.79 -14.05 6.38
C LYS A 58 25.02 -12.57 6.08
N VAL A 59 23.99 -11.84 5.64
CA VAL A 59 24.06 -10.42 5.37
C VAL A 59 23.73 -9.69 6.67
N LEU A 60 24.61 -8.80 7.10
CA LEU A 60 24.34 -7.96 8.26
C LEU A 60 23.09 -7.10 8.01
N LEU A 61 22.26 -6.93 9.02
CA LEU A 61 21.03 -6.14 8.93
C LEU A 61 21.30 -4.74 8.35
N LEU A 62 22.41 -4.10 8.74
CA LEU A 62 22.84 -2.81 8.21
C LEU A 62 23.01 -2.83 6.67
N ALA A 63 23.62 -3.87 6.11
CA ALA A 63 23.79 -3.99 4.66
C ALA A 63 22.48 -4.29 3.92
N SER A 64 21.50 -4.88 4.60
CA SER A 64 20.14 -5.06 4.06
C SER A 64 19.36 -3.75 4.06
N GLU A 65 19.53 -2.92 5.09
CA GLU A 65 18.95 -1.57 5.16
C GLU A 65 19.52 -0.65 4.07
N ASP A 66 20.81 -0.78 3.74
CA ASP A 66 21.43 -0.04 2.62
C ASP A 66 20.74 -0.31 1.27
N GLY A 67 20.26 -1.54 1.06
CA GLY A 67 19.50 -1.91 -0.15
C GLY A 67 18.07 -1.36 -0.16
N LEU A 68 17.44 -1.21 1.01
CA LEU A 68 16.10 -0.64 1.14
C LEU A 68 16.09 0.88 1.09
N ALA A 69 17.14 1.52 1.62
CA ALA A 69 17.28 2.97 1.72
C ALA A 69 16.93 3.74 0.44
N PRO A 70 17.36 3.37 -0.78
CA PRO A 70 17.01 4.12 -1.99
C PRO A 70 15.55 3.94 -2.43
N ILE A 71 14.88 2.86 -2.04
CA ILE A 71 13.50 2.55 -2.47
C ILE A 71 12.49 3.23 -1.55
N MET A 72 12.82 3.36 -0.26
CA MET A 72 11.91 3.91 0.75
C MET A 72 11.41 5.34 0.44
N PRO A 73 12.24 6.30 0.01
CA PRO A 73 11.78 7.63 -0.40
C PRO A 73 10.82 7.58 -1.60
N ARG A 74 11.16 6.79 -2.63
CA ARG A 74 10.33 6.65 -3.84
C ARG A 74 8.96 6.06 -3.51
N LEU A 75 8.91 5.09 -2.61
CA LEU A 75 7.64 4.51 -2.17
C LEU A 75 6.78 5.52 -1.41
N LYS A 76 7.40 6.37 -0.57
CA LYS A 76 6.70 7.44 0.14
C LYS A 76 6.13 8.48 -0.83
N GLU A 77 6.91 8.90 -1.82
CA GLU A 77 6.45 9.81 -2.88
C GLU A 77 5.28 9.21 -3.66
N ASN A 78 5.40 7.97 -4.11
CA ASN A 78 4.31 7.29 -4.83
C ASN A 78 3.04 7.18 -3.97
N LEU A 79 3.18 6.91 -2.67
CA LEU A 79 2.05 6.88 -1.75
C LEU A 79 1.42 8.27 -1.57
N ALA A 80 2.22 9.33 -1.49
CA ALA A 80 1.72 10.69 -1.42
C ALA A 80 0.95 11.07 -2.71
N GLN A 81 1.51 10.77 -3.88
CA GLN A 81 0.86 10.99 -5.17
C GLN A 81 -0.45 10.22 -5.29
N ALA A 82 -0.48 8.94 -4.90
CA ALA A 82 -1.70 8.13 -4.92
C ALA A 82 -2.80 8.72 -4.04
N LYS A 83 -2.45 9.25 -2.86
CA LYS A 83 -3.39 9.98 -1.98
C LYS A 83 -3.91 11.27 -2.63
N THR A 84 -3.04 12.02 -3.30
CA THR A 84 -3.44 13.23 -4.06
C THR A 84 -4.41 12.86 -5.18
N ILE A 85 -4.12 11.83 -5.97
CA ILE A 85 -5.01 11.35 -7.05
C ILE A 85 -6.36 10.91 -6.49
N ALA A 86 -6.38 10.15 -5.40
CA ALA A 86 -7.63 9.73 -4.75
C ALA A 86 -8.46 10.94 -4.29
N THR A 87 -7.82 11.94 -3.68
CA THR A 87 -8.47 13.18 -3.24
C THR A 87 -9.02 13.97 -4.42
N LEU A 88 -8.23 14.14 -5.49
CA LEU A 88 -8.68 14.81 -6.72
C LEU A 88 -9.85 14.08 -7.35
N ARG A 89 -9.82 12.74 -7.42
CA ARG A 89 -10.94 11.93 -7.91
C ARG A 89 -12.19 12.17 -7.06
N ASP A 90 -12.09 12.04 -5.75
CA ASP A 90 -13.24 12.10 -4.84
C ASP A 90 -13.84 13.52 -4.77
N THR A 91 -13.05 14.56 -5.08
CA THR A 91 -13.51 15.96 -5.12
C THR A 91 -14.00 16.41 -6.50
N LEU A 92 -13.31 16.02 -7.58
CA LEU A 92 -13.59 16.54 -8.92
C LEU A 92 -14.62 15.68 -9.66
N LEU A 93 -14.60 14.36 -9.50
CA LEU A 93 -15.48 13.46 -10.25
C LEU A 93 -16.97 13.75 -9.98
N PRO A 94 -17.44 13.93 -8.73
CA PRO A 94 -18.85 14.25 -8.49
C PRO A 94 -19.26 15.60 -9.10
N ARG A 95 -18.37 16.60 -9.07
CA ARG A 95 -18.63 17.95 -9.59
C ARG A 95 -18.68 17.98 -11.12
N LEU A 96 -17.84 17.19 -11.78
CA LEU A 96 -17.85 17.00 -13.22
C LEU A 96 -19.13 16.29 -13.68
N ILE A 97 -19.50 15.21 -12.99
CA ILE A 97 -20.74 14.45 -13.28
C ILE A 97 -21.98 15.33 -13.08
N ALA A 98 -22.01 16.15 -12.03
CA ALA A 98 -23.11 17.07 -11.74
C ALA A 98 -23.12 18.35 -12.62
N GLY A 99 -22.13 18.53 -13.52
CA GLY A 99 -22.01 19.73 -14.36
C GLY A 99 -21.63 21.02 -13.61
N GLN A 100 -21.30 20.92 -12.32
CA GLN A 100 -20.89 22.05 -11.46
C GLN A 100 -19.46 22.51 -11.73
N LEU A 101 -18.67 21.70 -12.44
CA LEU A 101 -17.32 21.99 -12.86
C LEU A 101 -17.16 21.59 -14.32
N ARG A 102 -16.51 22.43 -15.12
CA ARG A 102 -16.15 22.11 -16.51
C ARG A 102 -14.72 21.57 -16.57
N LEU A 103 -14.42 20.76 -17.59
CA LEU A 103 -13.09 20.16 -17.79
C LEU A 103 -11.94 21.18 -17.68
N PRO A 104 -11.97 22.36 -18.33
CA PRO A 104 -10.87 23.32 -18.21
C PRO A 104 -10.66 23.84 -16.76
N GLY A 105 -11.73 23.92 -15.98
CA GLY A 105 -11.65 24.31 -14.56
C GLY A 105 -11.08 23.19 -13.68
N ALA A 106 -11.40 21.93 -13.99
CA ALA A 106 -10.81 20.78 -13.31
C ALA A 106 -9.32 20.66 -13.61
N GLU A 107 -8.91 20.86 -14.86
CA GLU A 107 -7.49 20.86 -15.27
C GLU A 107 -6.69 21.95 -14.55
N ALA A 108 -7.25 23.16 -14.39
CA ALA A 108 -6.60 24.23 -13.63
C ALA A 108 -6.39 23.86 -12.15
N LEU A 109 -7.38 23.23 -11.50
CA LEU A 109 -7.27 22.77 -10.12
C LEU A 109 -6.24 21.64 -9.95
N ILE A 110 -6.14 20.73 -10.94
CA ILE A 110 -5.12 19.67 -10.94
C ILE A 110 -3.73 20.28 -11.10
N ALA A 111 -3.57 21.25 -12.00
CA ALA A 111 -2.29 21.95 -12.20
C ALA A 111 -1.85 22.68 -10.92
N GLU A 112 -2.77 23.34 -10.21
CA GLU A 112 -2.48 23.97 -8.91
C GLU A 112 -2.07 22.95 -7.84
N ALA A 113 -2.75 21.80 -7.77
CA ALA A 113 -2.46 20.75 -6.79
C ALA A 113 -1.10 20.07 -7.02
N ASN A 114 -0.65 19.95 -8.28
CA ASN A 114 0.65 19.36 -8.63
C ASN A 114 1.85 20.33 -8.45
N LEU A 115 1.58 21.62 -8.21
CA LEU A 115 2.61 22.64 -7.95
C LEU A 115 2.94 22.82 -6.46
N ARG A 116 2.24 22.10 -5.57
CA ARG A 116 2.41 22.15 -4.11
C ARG A 116 3.16 20.96 -3.55
#